data_AF-A0A535BAI9-F1
#
_entry.id   AF-A0A535BAI9-F1
#
_cell.length_a   1.000
_cell.length_b   1.000
_cell.length_c   1.000
_cell.angle_alpha   90.00
_cell.angle_beta   90.00
_cell.angle_gamma   90.00
#
_symmetry.space_group_name_H-M   'P 1'
#
loop_
_entity.id
_entity.type
_entity.pdbx_description
1 polymer ?
#
loop_
_entity_poly.entity_id
_entity_poly.type
_entity_poly.pdbx_seq_one_letter_code
_entity_poly.pdbx_strand_id
1 'polypeptide(L)'
;MVAGGRAQPGRRRLPPVADRCRCGVAQSPPSAAWRSPDQDRRSSGRRLTAVLLALAASLSWGVGDFIGGFKTRRLGAFAVLFVSQPPTLLLIAAIVIIRGVPIAPGPWIVAGVVAGLVGLVGLSAAYRGMAIGVVSVVSTIAATGPVVPIIVGLLLGERPSVLQFGGIVVTLAG
;
A
#
# COMPACT_ATOMS: atom_id res chain seq x y z
N MET A 1 3.33 81.61 -30.20
CA MET A 1 2.11 82.22 -30.77
C MET A 1 0.93 81.30 -30.47
N VAL A 2 -0.03 81.79 -29.68
CA VAL A 2 -1.50 81.58 -29.77
C VAL A 2 -2.02 80.13 -29.93
N ALA A 3 -3.01 79.59 -29.23
CA ALA A 3 -3.85 79.91 -28.07
C ALA A 3 -4.80 78.71 -27.89
N GLY A 4 -5.50 78.64 -26.76
CA GLY A 4 -6.67 77.76 -26.56
C GLY A 4 -6.40 76.71 -25.49
N GLY A 5 -6.81 76.86 -24.22
CA GLY A 5 -8.06 77.42 -23.76
C GLY A 5 -9.13 76.33 -23.77
N ARG A 6 -9.33 75.67 -22.62
CA ARG A 6 -10.64 75.22 -22.09
C ARG A 6 -10.46 74.51 -20.76
N ALA A 7 -11.02 75.12 -19.73
CA ALA A 7 -11.38 74.49 -18.48
C ALA A 7 -12.49 73.45 -18.70
N GLN A 8 -12.45 72.33 -17.98
CA GLN A 8 -13.61 71.48 -17.71
C GLN A 8 -13.69 71.21 -16.20
N PRO A 9 -14.75 71.69 -15.52
CA PRO A 9 -14.99 71.38 -14.12
C PRO A 9 -15.79 70.09 -13.97
N GLY A 10 -15.40 69.28 -12.99
CA GLY A 10 -16.25 68.40 -12.18
C GLY A 10 -17.33 67.57 -12.88
N ARG A 11 -17.04 66.28 -13.12
CA ARG A 11 -18.05 65.22 -12.99
C ARG A 11 -17.45 63.96 -12.39
N ARG A 12 -17.52 63.87 -11.05
CA ARG A 12 -17.62 62.58 -10.36
C ARG A 12 -18.91 61.91 -10.85
N ARG A 13 -18.79 60.82 -11.59
CA ARG A 13 -19.85 59.84 -11.79
C ARG A 13 -19.25 58.45 -11.57
N LEU A 14 -19.37 58.01 -10.32
CA LEU A 14 -19.20 56.62 -9.93
C LEU A 14 -20.30 55.80 -10.63
N PRO A 15 -20.00 54.71 -11.34
CA PRO A 15 -21.02 53.79 -11.79
C PRO A 15 -21.64 53.04 -10.58
N PRO A 16 -22.93 52.73 -10.63
CA PRO A 16 -23.64 52.09 -9.54
C PRO A 16 -23.14 50.68 -9.30
N VAL A 17 -22.98 50.35 -8.02
CA VAL A 17 -22.81 49.00 -7.46
C VAL A 17 -24.01 48.18 -7.93
N ALA A 18 -23.84 47.48 -9.04
CA ALA A 18 -24.81 46.53 -9.55
C ALA A 18 -24.52 45.16 -8.93
N ASP A 19 -25.36 44.85 -7.95
CA ASP A 19 -25.78 43.54 -7.49
C ASP A 19 -25.32 42.36 -8.36
N ARG A 20 -24.28 41.67 -7.89
CA ARG A 20 -24.12 40.24 -8.15
C ARG A 20 -24.37 39.49 -6.86
N CYS A 21 -25.63 39.50 -6.42
CA CYS A 21 -26.22 38.40 -5.68
C CYS A 21 -26.09 37.14 -6.53
N ARG A 22 -24.97 36.44 -6.39
CA ARG A 22 -24.71 35.14 -7.01
C ARG A 22 -25.43 34.06 -6.19
N CYS A 23 -26.76 34.13 -6.18
CA CYS A 23 -27.61 32.96 -5.96
C CYS A 23 -27.55 32.15 -7.26
N GLY A 24 -26.77 31.08 -7.30
CA GLY A 24 -26.69 30.26 -8.50
C GLY A 24 -25.40 29.46 -8.67
N VAL A 25 -24.93 28.79 -7.63
CA VAL A 25 -24.31 27.47 -7.81
C VAL A 25 -25.03 26.56 -6.82
N ALA A 26 -26.27 26.23 -7.17
CA ALA A 26 -26.84 24.96 -6.75
C ALA A 26 -25.81 23.91 -7.17
N GLN A 27 -25.14 23.35 -6.17
CA GLN A 27 -24.40 22.11 -6.34
C GLN A 27 -25.45 21.10 -6.79
N SER A 28 -25.57 20.88 -8.09
CA SER A 28 -26.25 19.71 -8.60
C SER A 28 -25.50 18.52 -8.01
N PRO A 29 -26.08 17.71 -7.09
CA PRO A 29 -25.52 16.39 -6.88
C PRO A 29 -25.58 15.70 -8.24
N PRO A 30 -24.46 15.17 -8.79
CA PRO A 30 -24.57 14.29 -9.92
C PRO A 30 -25.35 13.10 -9.42
N SER A 31 -26.61 13.04 -9.85
CA SER A 31 -27.38 11.83 -10.02
C SER A 31 -27.29 10.85 -8.84
N ALA A 32 -28.35 10.83 -8.03
CA ALA A 32 -28.96 9.58 -7.59
C ALA A 32 -29.44 8.76 -8.82
N ALA A 33 -28.57 8.56 -9.81
CA ALA A 33 -28.72 7.59 -10.87
C ALA A 33 -28.48 6.26 -10.20
N TRP A 34 -29.58 5.54 -9.97
CA TRP A 34 -29.66 4.10 -10.14
C TRP A 34 -28.33 3.42 -9.84
N ARG A 35 -28.02 3.25 -8.55
CA ARG A 35 -26.99 2.33 -8.10
C ARG A 35 -27.48 0.94 -8.56
N SER A 36 -27.12 0.56 -9.78
CA SER A 36 -27.61 -0.65 -10.42
C SER A 36 -27.21 -1.85 -9.55
N PRO A 37 -28.08 -2.84 -9.30
CA PRO A 37 -27.77 -4.07 -8.55
C PRO A 37 -26.50 -4.79 -9.05
N ASP A 38 -26.11 -4.55 -10.30
CA ASP A 38 -24.91 -5.12 -10.92
C ASP A 38 -23.58 -4.62 -10.30
N GLN A 39 -23.55 -3.41 -9.71
CA GLN A 39 -22.35 -2.88 -9.04
C GLN A 39 -22.12 -3.57 -7.68
N ASP A 40 -23.21 -3.90 -6.97
CA ASP A 40 -23.16 -4.69 -5.74
C ASP A 40 -22.75 -6.14 -6.02
N ARG A 41 -23.20 -6.74 -7.14
CA ARG A 41 -22.76 -8.08 -7.57
C ARG A 41 -21.28 -8.12 -7.98
N ARG A 42 -20.79 -7.14 -8.75
CA ARG A 42 -19.35 -7.07 -9.14
C ARG A 42 -18.43 -6.80 -7.95
N SER A 43 -18.85 -5.95 -7.01
CA SER A 43 -18.09 -5.71 -5.78
C SER A 43 -18.10 -6.92 -4.86
N SER A 44 -19.21 -7.65 -4.78
CA SER A 44 -19.29 -8.93 -4.06
C SER A 44 -18.38 -10.00 -4.66
N GLY A 45 -18.33 -10.11 -5.99
CA GLY A 45 -17.40 -11.02 -6.68
C GLY A 45 -15.92 -10.69 -6.39
N ARG A 46 -15.55 -9.40 -6.39
CA ARG A 46 -14.19 -8.96 -6.03
C ARG A 46 -13.86 -9.14 -4.55
N ARG A 47 -14.85 -9.02 -3.66
CA ARG A 47 -14.69 -9.29 -2.22
C ARG A 47 -14.50 -10.79 -1.97
N LEU A 48 -15.28 -11.64 -2.62
CA LEU A 48 -15.14 -13.09 -2.51
C LEU A 48 -13.77 -13.55 -3.00
N THR A 49 -13.30 -13.05 -4.15
CA THR A 49 -11.96 -13.37 -4.63
C THR A 49 -10.88 -12.86 -3.68
N ALA A 50 -11.02 -11.65 -3.12
CA ALA A 50 -10.09 -11.13 -2.12
C ALA A 50 -10.06 -11.99 -0.84
N VAL A 51 -11.21 -12.44 -0.35
CA VAL A 51 -11.32 -13.32 0.83
C VAL A 51 -10.69 -14.68 0.53
N LEU A 52 -10.99 -15.28 -0.63
CA LEU A 52 -10.40 -16.56 -1.04
C LEU A 52 -8.87 -16.46 -1.19
N LEU A 53 -8.37 -15.36 -1.76
CA LEU A 53 -6.93 -15.10 -1.85
C LEU A 53 -6.29 -14.89 -0.48
N ALA A 54 -6.96 -14.19 0.43
CA ALA A 54 -6.48 -14.00 1.81
C ALA A 54 -6.42 -15.33 2.57
N LEU A 55 -7.46 -16.16 2.48
CA LEU A 55 -7.48 -17.49 3.08
C LEU A 55 -6.42 -18.41 2.47
N ALA A 56 -6.27 -18.40 1.14
CA ALA A 56 -5.24 -19.16 0.46
C ALA A 56 -3.83 -18.71 0.87
N ALA A 57 -3.61 -17.38 1.00
CA ALA A 57 -2.35 -16.82 1.48
C ALA A 57 -2.07 -17.24 2.93
N SER A 58 -3.03 -17.07 3.84
CA SER A 58 -2.89 -17.48 5.25
C SER A 58 -2.62 -18.98 5.39
N LEU A 59 -3.31 -19.82 4.61
CA LEU A 59 -3.09 -21.26 4.63
C LEU A 59 -1.71 -21.63 4.06
N SER A 60 -1.33 -21.04 2.92
CA SER A 60 -0.03 -21.29 2.29
C SER A 60 1.12 -20.86 3.19
N TRP A 61 0.97 -19.71 3.86
CA TRP A 61 1.97 -19.18 4.78
C TRP A 61 2.07 -20.05 6.04
N GLY A 62 0.94 -20.39 6.66
CA GLY A 62 0.91 -21.25 7.85
C GLY A 62 1.46 -22.65 7.59
N VAL A 63 1.07 -23.29 6.49
CA VAL A 63 1.61 -24.62 6.09
C VAL A 63 3.11 -24.53 5.80
N GLY A 64 3.54 -23.45 5.15
CA GLY A 64 4.96 -23.17 4.89
C GLY A 64 5.78 -23.08 6.16
N ASP A 65 5.31 -22.33 7.16
CA ASP A 65 6.01 -22.16 8.45
C ASP A 65 6.01 -23.45 9.27
N PHE A 66 4.90 -24.19 9.28
CA PHE A 66 4.83 -25.49 9.96
C PHE A 66 5.80 -26.51 9.34
N ILE A 67 5.80 -26.65 8.01
CA ILE A 67 6.70 -27.56 7.31
C ILE A 67 8.15 -27.08 7.42
N GLY A 68 8.38 -25.77 7.34
CA GLY A 68 9.67 -25.12 7.49
C GLY A 68 10.29 -25.38 8.86
N GLY A 69 9.51 -25.23 9.94
CA GLY A 69 9.90 -25.53 11.32
C GLY A 69 10.11 -27.03 11.61
N PHE A 70 9.30 -27.91 11.01
CA PHE A 70 9.46 -29.36 11.16
C PHE A 70 10.68 -29.90 10.39
N LYS A 71 10.97 -29.38 9.19
CA LYS A 71 12.11 -29.80 8.35
C LYS A 71 13.43 -29.13 8.72
N THR A 72 13.44 -28.04 9.47
CA THR A 72 14.69 -27.35 9.87
C THR A 72 15.60 -28.21 10.74
N ARG A 73 15.06 -29.24 11.40
CA ARG A 73 15.87 -30.22 12.17
C ARG A 73 16.82 -31.07 11.32
N ARG A 74 16.70 -31.11 9.97
CA ARG A 74 17.52 -32.03 9.14
C ARG A 74 18.35 -31.41 8.01
N LEU A 75 18.05 -30.23 7.48
CA LEU A 75 18.72 -29.79 6.22
C LEU A 75 19.32 -28.37 6.21
N GLY A 76 19.22 -27.60 7.29
CA GLY A 76 19.84 -26.28 7.38
C GLY A 76 19.14 -25.21 6.52
N ALA A 77 18.77 -24.10 7.16
CA ALA A 77 18.06 -22.97 6.54
C ALA A 77 18.70 -22.48 5.22
N PHE A 78 20.03 -22.60 5.11
CA PHE A 78 20.79 -22.20 3.93
C PHE A 78 20.47 -23.03 2.68
N ALA A 79 20.24 -24.34 2.80
CA ALA A 79 19.96 -25.20 1.64
C ALA A 79 18.58 -24.91 1.04
N VAL A 80 17.58 -24.64 1.89
CA VAL A 80 16.22 -24.32 1.43
C VAL A 80 16.19 -22.97 0.71
N LEU A 81 16.93 -21.99 1.21
CA LEU A 81 17.05 -20.67 0.58
C LEU A 81 17.77 -20.76 -0.77
N PHE A 82 18.92 -21.42 -0.83
CA PHE A 82 19.66 -21.61 -2.08
C PHE A 82 18.85 -22.35 -3.16
N VAL A 83 17.98 -23.27 -2.75
CA VAL A 83 17.13 -24.05 -3.68
C VAL A 83 15.85 -23.30 -4.07
N SER A 84 15.31 -22.43 -3.21
CA SER A 84 14.02 -21.75 -3.44
C SER A 84 14.13 -20.36 -4.08
N GLN A 85 15.25 -19.66 -3.90
CA GLN A 85 15.50 -18.37 -4.54
C GLN A 85 15.49 -18.43 -6.09
N PRO A 86 16.17 -19.39 -6.76
CA PRO A 86 16.22 -19.43 -8.22
C PRO A 86 14.84 -19.64 -8.87
N PRO A 87 13.99 -20.59 -8.41
CA PRO A 87 12.62 -20.73 -8.92
C PRO A 87 11.77 -19.47 -8.71
N THR A 88 11.92 -18.81 -7.56
CA THR A 88 11.22 -17.55 -7.26
C THR A 88 11.61 -16.46 -8.24
N LEU A 89 12.93 -16.30 -8.49
CA LEU A 89 13.44 -15.31 -9.43
C LEU A 89 12.94 -15.58 -10.85
N LEU A 90 12.96 -16.84 -11.27
CA LEU A 90 12.47 -17.28 -12.58
C LEU A 90 10.96 -17.03 -12.73
N LEU A 91 10.17 -17.34 -11.70
CA LEU A 91 8.74 -17.11 -11.72
C LEU A 91 8.41 -15.62 -11.82
N ILE A 92 9.09 -14.77 -11.04
CA ILE A 92 8.93 -13.32 -11.10
C ILE A 92 9.33 -12.80 -12.49
N ALA A 93 10.46 -13.24 -13.03
CA ALA A 93 10.92 -12.87 -14.37
C ALA A 93 9.91 -13.28 -15.44
N ALA A 94 9.36 -14.50 -15.38
CA ALA A 94 8.34 -14.98 -16.29
C ALA A 94 7.07 -14.11 -16.23
N ILE A 95 6.62 -13.73 -15.02
CA ILE A 95 5.47 -12.84 -14.84
C ILE A 95 5.73 -11.47 -15.46
N VAL A 96 6.91 -10.88 -15.25
CA VAL A 96 7.30 -9.59 -15.83
C VAL A 96 7.29 -9.64 -17.35
N ILE A 97 7.83 -10.71 -17.93
CA ILE A 97 7.86 -10.93 -19.39
C ILE A 97 6.43 -11.06 -19.94
N ILE A 98 5.59 -11.90 -19.33
CA ILE A 98 4.20 -12.13 -19.78
C ILE A 98 3.35 -10.85 -19.67
N ARG A 99 3.58 -10.04 -18.64
CA ARG A 99 2.85 -8.78 -18.43
C ARG A 99 3.35 -7.63 -19.31
N GLY A 100 4.48 -7.80 -20.01
CA GLY A 100 5.04 -6.77 -20.89
C GLY A 100 5.42 -5.48 -20.17
N VAL A 101 5.79 -5.55 -18.88
CA VAL A 101 6.14 -4.36 -18.11
C VAL A 101 7.43 -3.76 -18.67
N PRO A 102 7.45 -2.49 -19.09
CA PRO A 102 8.67 -1.86 -19.59
C PRO A 102 9.71 -1.81 -18.47
N ILE A 103 10.85 -2.47 -18.69
CA ILE A 103 11.95 -2.50 -17.73
C ILE A 103 12.73 -1.20 -17.88
N ALA A 104 12.34 -0.18 -17.11
CA ALA A 104 13.09 1.05 -17.00
C ALA A 104 14.12 0.92 -15.86
N PRO A 105 15.43 0.98 -16.15
CA PRO A 105 16.44 0.99 -15.11
C PRO A 105 16.27 2.23 -14.23
N GLY A 106 16.16 2.02 -12.92
CA GLY A 106 15.96 3.08 -11.95
C GLY A 106 16.30 2.65 -10.53
N PRO A 107 16.29 3.58 -9.56
CA PRO A 107 16.76 3.35 -8.19
C PRO A 107 15.97 2.26 -7.45
N TRP A 108 14.74 1.98 -7.88
CA TRP A 108 13.89 0.88 -7.39
C TRP A 108 14.50 -0.51 -7.60
N ILE A 109 15.36 -0.71 -8.61
CA ILE A 109 16.04 -2.00 -8.80
C ILE A 109 17.00 -2.26 -7.64
N VAL A 110 17.80 -1.26 -7.26
CA VAL A 110 18.73 -1.36 -6.13
C VAL A 110 17.95 -1.57 -4.83
N ALA A 111 16.87 -0.81 -4.63
CA ALA A 111 15.99 -1.00 -3.47
C ALA A 111 15.39 -2.43 -3.42
N GLY A 112 14.99 -2.99 -4.57
CA GLY A 112 14.48 -4.36 -4.67
C GLY A 112 15.54 -5.41 -4.34
N VAL A 113 16.77 -5.24 -4.82
CA VAL A 113 17.90 -6.13 -4.48
C VAL A 113 18.20 -6.07 -2.98
N VAL A 114 18.31 -4.87 -2.41
CA VAL A 114 18.57 -4.69 -0.97
C VAL A 114 17.43 -5.28 -0.14
N ALA A 115 16.17 -5.05 -0.51
CA ALA A 115 15.01 -5.64 0.16
C ALA A 115 15.05 -7.18 0.11
N GLY A 116 15.41 -7.76 -1.03
CA GLY A 116 15.58 -9.20 -1.19
C GLY A 116 16.68 -9.77 -0.28
N LEU A 117 17.83 -9.09 -0.19
CA LEU A 117 18.94 -9.50 0.69
C LEU A 117 18.55 -9.41 2.17
N VAL A 118 17.88 -8.34 2.59
CA VAL A 118 17.39 -8.18 3.96
C VAL A 118 16.37 -9.28 4.30
N GLY A 119 15.44 -9.58 3.38
CA GLY A 119 14.49 -10.67 3.53
C GLY A 119 15.18 -12.04 3.68
N LEU A 120 16.22 -12.28 2.88
CA LEU A 120 17.02 -13.52 2.96
C LEU A 120 17.71 -13.67 4.31
N VAL A 121 18.36 -12.60 4.80
CA VAL A 121 19.02 -12.60 6.11
C VAL A 121 18.01 -12.77 7.25
N GLY A 122 16.89 -12.05 7.19
CA GLY A 122 15.82 -12.13 8.20
C GLY A 122 15.22 -13.54 8.29
N LEU A 123 14.90 -14.16 7.15
CA LEU A 123 14.35 -15.51 7.11
C LEU A 123 15.38 -16.56 7.57
N SER A 124 16.66 -16.38 7.21
CA SER A 124 17.75 -17.22 7.70
C SER A 124 17.90 -17.16 9.22
N ALA A 125 17.82 -15.95 9.79
CA ALA A 125 17.90 -15.72 11.22
C ALA A 125 16.70 -16.33 11.96
N ALA A 126 15.49 -16.20 11.43
CA ALA A 126 14.28 -16.81 12.00
C ALA A 126 14.38 -18.34 12.05
N TYR A 127 14.76 -18.98 10.93
CA TYR A 127 14.95 -20.44 10.90
C TYR A 127 16.09 -20.92 11.80
N ARG A 128 17.19 -20.16 11.88
CA ARG A 128 18.26 -20.43 12.86
C ARG A 128 17.76 -20.33 14.30
N GLY A 129 16.94 -19.32 14.60
CA GLY A 129 16.31 -19.16 15.92
C GLY A 129 15.45 -20.36 16.29
N MET A 130 14.61 -20.84 15.37
CA MET A 130 13.77 -22.03 15.59
C MET A 130 14.59 -23.32 15.77
N ALA A 131 15.76 -23.40 15.13
CA ALA A 131 16.63 -24.56 15.25
C ALA A 131 17.40 -24.62 16.57
N ILE A 132 17.73 -23.45 17.16
CA ILE A 132 18.57 -23.35 18.37
C ILE A 132 17.73 -23.17 19.64
N GLY A 133 16.55 -22.53 19.53
CA GLY A 133 15.70 -22.16 20.66
C GLY A 133 14.31 -22.79 20.65
N VAL A 134 13.48 -22.37 21.61
CA VAL A 134 12.05 -22.70 21.67
C VAL A 134 11.30 -21.94 20.58
N VAL A 135 10.62 -22.67 19.69
CA VAL A 135 9.84 -22.13 18.56
C VAL A 135 8.84 -21.05 19.01
N SER A 136 8.26 -21.19 20.21
CA SER A 136 7.32 -20.22 20.78
C SER A 136 7.92 -18.82 20.95
N VAL A 137 9.14 -18.69 21.47
CA VAL A 137 9.78 -17.38 21.70
C VAL A 137 10.09 -16.70 20.37
N VAL A 138 10.61 -17.47 19.41
CA VAL A 138 10.92 -16.97 18.07
C VAL A 138 9.66 -16.50 17.36
N SER A 139 8.56 -17.22 17.51
CA SER A 139 7.27 -16.84 16.95
C SER A 139 6.74 -15.52 17.53
N THR A 140 6.84 -15.31 18.85
CA THR A 140 6.46 -14.02 19.46
C THR A 140 7.32 -12.87 18.98
N ILE A 141 8.63 -13.07 18.84
CA ILE A 141 9.52 -12.03 18.29
C ILE A 141 9.14 -11.74 16.83
N ALA A 142 8.91 -12.78 16.02
CA ALA A 142 8.52 -12.62 14.62
C ALA A 142 7.15 -11.92 14.46
N ALA A 143 6.22 -12.12 15.40
CA ALA A 143 4.91 -11.44 15.42
C ALA A 143 5.02 -9.90 15.51
N THR A 144 6.15 -9.37 15.98
CA THR A 144 6.41 -7.91 15.99
C THR A 144 6.84 -7.34 14.63
N GLY A 145 7.08 -8.19 13.62
CA GLY A 145 7.49 -7.78 12.27
C GLY A 145 6.64 -6.67 11.61
N PRO A 146 5.31 -6.60 11.79
CA PRO A 146 4.48 -5.54 11.24
C PRO A 146 4.81 -4.13 11.76
N VAL A 147 5.53 -3.98 12.88
CA VAL A 147 5.90 -2.67 13.43
C VAL A 147 6.69 -1.83 12.43
N VAL A 148 7.57 -2.44 11.65
CA VAL A 148 8.41 -1.74 10.66
C VAL A 148 7.57 -1.07 9.56
N PRO A 149 6.72 -1.78 8.79
CA PRO A 149 5.89 -1.14 7.76
C PRO A 149 4.87 -0.15 8.35
N ILE A 150 4.40 -0.35 9.58
CA ILE A 150 3.51 0.63 10.25
C ILE A 150 4.26 1.95 10.48
N ILE A 151 5.46 1.91 11.07
CA ILE A 151 6.26 3.12 11.30
C ILE A 151 6.59 3.79 9.97
N VAL A 152 7.00 3.01 8.97
CA VAL A 152 7.30 3.55 7.63
C VAL A 152 6.07 4.23 7.02
N GLY A 153 4.90 3.59 7.04
CA GLY A 153 3.66 4.19 6.53
C GLY A 153 3.28 5.51 7.23
N LEU A 154 3.44 5.56 8.56
CA LEU A 154 3.24 6.78 9.33
C LEU A 154 4.24 7.89 8.96
N LEU A 155 5.51 7.55 8.75
CA LEU A 155 6.54 8.50 8.31
C LEU A 155 6.30 9.01 6.88
N LEU A 156 5.71 8.19 6.00
CA LEU A 156 5.27 8.62 4.67
C LEU A 156 4.01 9.50 4.71
N GLY A 157 3.41 9.70 5.90
CA GLY A 157 2.26 10.58 6.08
C GLY A 157 0.91 9.90 5.86
N GLU A 158 0.84 8.57 5.85
CA GLU A 158 -0.45 7.87 5.86
C GLU A 158 -1.22 8.22 7.14
N ARG A 159 -2.49 8.59 6.98
CA ARG A 159 -3.40 8.92 8.09
C ARG A 159 -4.37 7.75 8.31
N PRO A 160 -3.99 6.75 9.13
CA PRO A 160 -4.87 5.63 9.40
C PRO A 160 -6.15 6.11 10.07
N SER A 161 -7.29 5.49 9.70
CA SER A 161 -8.55 5.76 10.38
C SER A 161 -8.48 5.26 11.83
N VAL A 162 -9.31 5.81 12.72
CA VAL A 162 -9.39 5.38 14.13
C VAL A 162 -9.64 3.87 14.25
N LEU A 163 -10.41 3.31 13.31
CA LEU A 163 -10.69 1.88 13.26
C LEU A 163 -9.48 1.05 12.82
N GLN A 164 -8.65 1.56 11.91
CA GLN A 164 -7.38 0.91 11.51
C GLN A 164 -6.36 0.94 12.65
N PHE A 165 -6.29 2.04 13.39
CA PHE A 165 -5.41 2.15 14.56
C PHE A 165 -5.81 1.14 15.65
N GLY A 166 -7.12 0.99 15.90
CA GLY A 166 -7.65 -0.05 16.78
C GLY A 166 -7.24 -1.46 16.34
N GLY A 167 -7.33 -1.77 15.04
CA GLY A 167 -6.89 -3.04 14.49
C GLY A 167 -5.39 -3.31 14.68
N ILE A 168 -4.55 -2.29 14.48
CA ILE A 168 -3.10 -2.38 14.73
C ILE A 168 -2.81 -2.71 16.19
N VAL A 169 -3.42 -1.97 17.14
CA VAL A 169 -3.20 -2.19 18.57
C VAL A 169 -3.63 -3.58 18.99
N VAL A 170 -4.79 -4.05 18.54
CA VAL A 170 -5.27 -5.42 18.84
C VAL A 170 -4.31 -6.48 18.28
N THR A 171 -3.81 -6.27 17.06
CA THR A 171 -2.86 -7.21 16.41
C THR A 171 -1.51 -7.25 17.12
N LEU A 172 -1.05 -6.13 17.68
CA LEU A 172 0.21 -6.07 18.42
C LEU A 172 0.07 -6.56 19.87
N ALA A 173 -1.13 -6.51 20.44
CA ALA A 173 -1.42 -6.94 21.81
C ALA A 173 -1.72 -8.44 21.95
N GLY A 174 -2.17 -9.10 20.87
CA GLY A 174 -2.47 -10.53 20.83
C GLY A 174 -1.31 -11.36 20.28
#